data_AF-A0A816H1Q7-F1
#
_entry.id   AF-A0A816H1Q7-F1
#
_cell.length_a   1.000
_cell.length_b   1.000
_cell.length_c   1.000
_cell.angle_alpha   90.00
_cell.angle_beta   90.00
_cell.angle_gamma   90.00
#
_symmetry.space_group_name_H-M   'P 1'
#
loop_
_entity.id
_entity.type
_entity.pdbx_description
1 polymer ?
#
loop_
_entity_poly.entity_id
_entity_poly.type
_entity_poly.pdbx_seq_one_letter_code
_entity_poly.pdbx_strand_id
1 'polypeptide(L)'
;MSIPNIKKYDSGFSETATTLSSIQQSESMLEQILSFERVYYEDLKQYIIKYSRPLRRYLNPDEIVDLFQNIEKISAISESIVRQCEK
;
A
#
# COMPACT_ATOMS: atom_id res chain seq x y z
N MET A 1 -45.30 -2.77 19.67
CA MET A 1 -44.46 -1.59 19.98
C MET A 1 -43.54 -1.37 18.78
N SER A 2 -43.82 -0.32 18.02
CA SER A 2 -43.28 -0.07 16.68
C SER A 2 -42.16 0.97 16.80
N ILE A 3 -40.98 0.68 16.27
CA ILE A 3 -39.87 1.63 16.19
C ILE A 3 -40.29 2.76 15.22
N PRO A 4 -40.19 4.05 15.61
CA PRO A 4 -40.67 5.15 14.78
C PRO A 4 -39.76 5.39 13.57
N ASN A 5 -40.38 5.48 12.39
CA ASN A 5 -40.04 6.30 11.22
C ASN A 5 -38.64 6.95 11.24
N ILE A 6 -37.65 6.24 10.69
CA ILE A 6 -36.50 6.91 10.09
C ILE A 6 -37.02 7.59 8.82
N LYS A 7 -37.11 8.93 8.87
CA LYS A 7 -37.36 9.75 7.68
C LYS A 7 -36.32 9.37 6.64
N LYS A 8 -36.77 8.84 5.49
CA LYS A 8 -35.95 8.78 4.28
C LYS A 8 -35.50 10.21 4.01
N TYR A 9 -34.20 10.44 4.11
CA TYR A 9 -33.63 11.64 3.52
C TYR A 9 -33.92 11.53 2.02
N ASP A 10 -34.77 12.44 1.52
CA ASP A 10 -34.73 12.84 0.11
C ASP A 10 -33.37 13.51 -0.12
N SER A 11 -32.35 12.67 -0.28
CA SER A 11 -31.11 13.05 -0.93
C SER A 11 -31.44 13.22 -2.39
N GLY A 12 -31.85 14.43 -2.78
CA GLY A 12 -31.93 14.88 -4.17
C GLY A 12 -30.58 14.90 -4.90
N PHE A 13 -29.58 14.14 -4.43
CA PHE A 13 -28.36 13.81 -5.15
C PHE A 13 -28.54 12.44 -5.79
N SER A 14 -28.89 12.50 -7.07
CA SER A 14 -28.91 11.39 -8.01
C SER A 14 -27.56 10.67 -8.00
N GLU A 15 -27.58 9.34 -7.88
CA GLU A 15 -26.45 8.41 -8.03
C GLU A 15 -25.85 8.37 -9.45
N THR A 16 -25.89 9.46 -10.23
CA THR A 16 -25.54 9.43 -11.66
C THR A 16 -24.91 10.73 -12.14
N ALA A 17 -23.64 10.97 -11.79
CA ALA A 17 -22.70 11.73 -12.61
C ALA A 17 -21.27 11.68 -12.02
N THR A 18 -20.66 10.50 -11.96
CA THR A 18 -19.20 10.44 -11.87
C THR A 18 -18.67 10.93 -13.22
N THR A 19 -18.21 12.18 -13.30
CA THR A 19 -17.71 12.76 -14.55
C THR A 19 -16.51 11.96 -15.04
N LEU A 20 -16.35 11.78 -16.36
CA LEU A 20 -15.16 11.15 -16.98
C LEU A 20 -13.83 11.73 -16.43
N SER A 21 -13.82 13.03 -16.09
CA SER A 21 -12.69 13.69 -15.44
C SER A 21 -12.33 13.12 -14.06
N SER A 22 -13.31 12.71 -13.26
CA SER A 22 -13.09 12.12 -11.93
C SER A 22 -12.54 10.69 -12.01
N ILE A 23 -12.99 9.92 -13.01
CA ILE A 23 -12.46 8.59 -13.30
C ILE A 23 -11.00 8.70 -13.76
N GLN A 24 -10.71 9.58 -14.72
CA GLN A 24 -9.35 9.81 -15.21
C GLN A 24 -8.39 10.32 -14.12
N GLN A 25 -8.87 11.19 -13.21
CA GLN A 25 -8.08 11.60 -12.05
C GLN A 25 -7.79 10.44 -11.11
N SER A 26 -8.78 9.57 -10.87
CA SER A 26 -8.60 8.40 -10.00
C SER A 26 -7.61 7.39 -10.59
N GLU A 27 -7.65 7.16 -11.90
CA GLU A 27 -6.69 6.30 -12.62
C GLU A 27 -5.27 6.88 -12.55
N SER A 28 -5.12 8.19 -12.81
CA SER A 28 -3.82 8.85 -12.72
C SER A 28 -3.23 8.83 -11.30
N MET A 29 -4.07 8.98 -10.27
CA MET A 29 -3.63 8.85 -8.88
C MET A 29 -3.18 7.42 -8.56
N LEU A 30 -3.90 6.40 -9.04
CA LEU A 30 -3.51 5.01 -8.86
C LEU A 30 -2.16 4.71 -9.53
N GLU A 31 -1.93 5.22 -10.74
CA GLU A 31 -0.62 5.09 -11.42
C GLU A 31 0.51 5.73 -10.61
N GLN A 32 0.27 6.90 -10.01
CA GLN A 32 1.26 7.57 -9.15
C GLN A 32 1.56 6.77 -7.89
N ILE A 33 0.53 6.22 -7.23
CA ILE A 33 0.69 5.36 -6.05
C ILE A 33 1.52 4.13 -6.42
N LEU A 34 1.23 3.49 -7.56
CA LEU A 34 1.98 2.32 -8.02
C LEU A 34 3.42 2.65 -8.40
N SER A 35 3.63 3.80 -9.04
CA SER A 35 4.98 4.28 -9.34
C SER A 35 5.80 4.50 -8.06
N PHE A 36 5.19 5.10 -7.03
CA PHE A 36 5.83 5.27 -5.74
C PHE A 36 6.12 3.92 -5.08
N GLU A 37 5.14 3.01 -5.05
CA GLU A 37 5.28 1.69 -4.43
C GLU A 37 6.38 0.87 -5.10
N ARG A 38 6.56 1.01 -6.43
CA ARG A 38 7.65 0.38 -7.18
C ARG A 38 9.03 0.82 -6.68
N VAL A 39 9.22 2.13 -6.55
CA VAL A 39 10.48 2.69 -6.05
C VAL A 39 10.70 2.27 -4.60
N TYR A 40 9.64 2.34 -3.79
CA TYR A 40 9.69 2.00 -2.37
C TYR A 40 10.10 0.54 -2.12
N TYR A 41 9.49 -0.44 -2.80
CA TYR A 41 9.86 -1.84 -2.58
C TYR A 41 11.31 -2.12 -3.00
N GLU A 42 11.77 -1.49 -4.09
CA GLU A 42 13.13 -1.67 -4.59
C GLU A 42 14.15 -1.07 -3.60
N ASP A 43 13.85 0.11 -3.07
CA ASP A 43 14.66 0.74 -2.01
C ASP A 43 14.74 -0.12 -0.76
N LEU A 44 13.62 -0.74 -0.33
CA LEU A 44 13.62 -1.68 0.79
C LEU A 44 14.53 -2.89 0.53
N LYS A 45 14.49 -3.47 -0.68
CA LYS A 45 15.36 -4.59 -1.07
C LYS A 45 16.83 -4.19 -1.01
N GLN A 46 17.16 -3.04 -1.58
CA GLN A 46 18.52 -2.50 -1.55
C GLN A 46 18.98 -2.21 -0.12
N TYR A 47 18.11 -1.65 0.72
CA TYR A 47 18.39 -1.40 2.14
C TYR A 47 18.73 -2.70 2.88
N ILE A 48 17.87 -3.72 2.78
CA ILE A 48 18.11 -5.02 3.44
C ILE A 48 19.47 -5.58 3.00
N ILE A 49 19.79 -5.59 1.71
CA ILE A 49 21.05 -6.15 1.19
C ILE A 49 22.27 -5.34 1.66
N LYS A 50 22.21 -4.01 1.51
CA LYS A 50 23.33 -3.10 1.83
C LYS A 50 23.66 -3.09 3.32
N TYR A 51 22.68 -3.26 4.20
CA TYR A 51 22.87 -3.16 5.64
C TYR A 51 22.95 -4.51 6.36
N SER A 52 22.15 -5.52 5.98
CA SER A 52 22.19 -6.82 6.68
C SER A 52 23.52 -7.54 6.50
N ARG A 53 24.09 -7.51 5.29
CA ARG A 53 25.34 -8.21 4.97
C ARG A 53 26.56 -7.71 5.76
N PRO A 54 26.85 -6.39 5.84
CA PRO A 54 27.95 -5.92 6.66
C PRO A 54 27.71 -6.11 8.16
N LEU A 55 26.46 -5.99 8.64
CA LEU A 55 26.14 -6.13 10.06
C LEU A 55 26.32 -7.57 10.58
N ARG A 56 26.19 -8.60 9.72
CA ARG A 56 26.49 -10.00 10.07
C ARG A 56 27.94 -10.24 10.55
N ARG A 57 28.85 -9.26 10.37
CA ARG A 57 30.21 -9.33 10.92
C ARG A 57 30.29 -8.93 12.40
N TYR A 58 29.28 -8.25 12.90
CA TYR A 58 29.26 -7.62 14.23
C TYR A 58 28.14 -8.15 15.12
N LEU A 59 27.02 -8.55 14.51
CA LEU A 59 25.85 -9.08 15.19
C LEU A 59 25.73 -10.57 14.96
N ASN A 60 25.15 -11.27 15.92
CA ASN A 60 24.81 -12.67 15.76
C ASN A 60 23.58 -12.83 14.82
N PRO A 61 23.29 -14.04 14.32
CA PRO A 61 22.19 -14.26 13.39
C PRO A 61 20.82 -13.85 13.94
N ASP A 62 20.55 -14.06 15.23
CA ASP A 62 19.25 -13.75 15.85
C ASP A 62 19.03 -12.23 15.92
N GLU A 63 20.06 -11.46 16.28
CA GLU A 63 20.03 -10.00 16.28
C GLU A 63 19.81 -9.43 14.88
N ILE A 64 20.39 -10.05 13.85
CA ILE A 64 20.16 -9.68 12.46
C ILE A 64 18.71 -9.95 12.05
N VAL A 65 18.17 -11.11 12.39
CA VAL A 65 16.76 -11.44 12.12
C VAL A 65 15.85 -10.45 12.83
N ASP A 66 16.09 -10.17 14.11
CA ASP A 66 15.27 -9.24 14.88
C ASP A 66 15.30 -7.81 14.32
N LEU A 67 16.47 -7.37 13.82
CA LEU A 67 16.64 -6.04 13.24
C LEU A 67 15.95 -5.88 11.87
N PHE A 68 15.98 -6.92 11.02
CA PHE A 68 15.50 -6.82 9.64
C PHE A 68 14.14 -7.48 9.37
N GLN A 69 13.61 -8.33 10.27
CA GLN A 69 12.39 -9.11 10.03
C GLN A 69 11.19 -8.26 9.63
N ASN A 70 11.01 -7.09 10.23
CA ASN A 70 9.87 -6.23 9.93
C ASN A 70 10.03 -5.56 8.56
N ILE A 71 11.25 -5.17 8.22
CA ILE A 71 11.57 -4.57 6.92
C ILE A 71 11.41 -5.60 5.80
N GLU A 72 11.82 -6.85 6.04
CA GLU A 72 11.61 -7.96 5.10
C GLU A 72 10.11 -8.23 4.88
N LYS A 73 9.31 -8.25 5.96
CA LYS A 73 7.84 -8.39 5.86
C LYS A 73 7.20 -7.23 5.09
N ILE A 74 7.61 -5.99 5.36
CA ILE A 74 7.10 -4.80 4.64
C ILE A 74 7.49 -4.89 3.15
N SER A 75 8.74 -5.24 2.85
CA SER A 75 9.22 -5.42 1.48
C SER A 75 8.39 -6.46 0.71
N ALA A 76 8.05 -7.58 1.35
CA ALA A 76 7.20 -8.61 0.76
C ALA A 76 5.76 -8.14 0.51
N ILE A 77 5.19 -7.34 1.41
CA ILE A 77 3.86 -6.75 1.22
C ILE A 77 3.86 -5.76 0.05
N SER A 78 4.85 -4.85 0.00
CA SER A 78 4.99 -3.89 -1.09
C SER A 78 5.18 -4.58 -2.45
N GLU A 79 6.01 -5.63 -2.52
CA GLU A 79 6.13 -6.45 -3.73
C GLU A 79 4.80 -7.10 -4.12
N SER A 80 4.02 -7.59 -3.16
CA SER A 80 2.70 -8.17 -3.43
C SER A 80 1.73 -7.12 -3.98
N ILE A 81 1.72 -5.89 -3.46
CA ILE A 81 0.87 -4.80 -3.96
C ILE A 81 1.21 -4.51 -5.42
N VAL A 82 2.50 -4.30 -5.73
CA VAL A 82 2.94 -4.03 -7.11
C VAL A 82 2.52 -5.16 -8.05
N ARG A 83 2.79 -6.43 -7.69
CA ARG A 83 2.42 -7.58 -8.51
C ARG A 83 0.92 -7.77 -8.71
N GLN A 84 0.09 -7.34 -7.76
CA GLN A 84 -1.36 -7.47 -7.88
C GLN A 84 -1.96 -6.38 -8.76
N CYS A 85 -1.39 -5.18 -8.73
CA CYS A 85 -1.88 -4.04 -9.50
C CYS A 85 -1.36 -3.99 -10.95
N GLU A 86 -0.33 -4.76 -11.27
CA GLU A 86 0.18 -4.93 -12.65
C GLU A 86 -0.55 -6.02 -13.45
N LYS A 87 -1.54 -6.71 -12.86
CA LYS A 87 -2.36 -7.72 -13.53
C LYS A 87 -3.61 -7.11 -14.16
#